data_AF-A0A125SHY8-F1
#
_entry.id   AF-A0A125SHY8-F1
#
_cell.length_a   1.000
_cell.length_b   1.000
_cell.length_c   1.000
_cell.angle_alpha   90.00
_cell.angle_beta   90.00
_cell.angle_gamma   90.00
#
_symmetry.space_group_name_H-M   'P 1'
#
loop_
_entity.id
_entity.type
_entity.pdbx_description
1 polymer ?
#
loop_
_entity_poly.entity_id
_entity_poly.type
_entity_poly.pdbx_seq_one_letter_code
_entity_poly.pdbx_strand_id
1 'polypeptide(L)'
;MKDAVDQALELRGHRDFDDRPAYEEFVRGVVMRRNRRNAAAFQVERTYLMDLPEHRTTDFVEDEGRVTRSGTFTVDNSLYSAPSRLIGHRLKVRLYSDRLDCYLSGALVHSTARVRRTSAGRGCAIPDSQLKLPHLWSRKFPHPVQQD
;
A
#
# COMPACT_ATOMS: atom_id res chain seq x y z
N MET A 1 5.48 20.46 -1.12
CA MET A 1 6.19 19.32 -0.50
C MET A 1 7.24 18.75 -1.43
N LYS A 2 6.89 18.49 -2.70
CA LYS A 2 7.83 18.02 -3.73
C LYS A 2 9.10 18.88 -3.82
N ASP A 3 8.93 20.20 -3.95
CA ASP A 3 10.08 21.13 -4.04
C ASP A 3 11.03 21.08 -2.83
N ALA A 4 10.51 20.80 -1.63
CA ALA A 4 11.36 20.72 -0.43
C ALA A 4 12.16 19.40 -0.39
N VAL A 5 11.60 18.32 -0.93
CA VAL A 5 12.32 17.05 -1.10
C VAL A 5 13.36 17.20 -2.20
N ASP A 6 13.02 17.87 -3.31
CA ASP A 6 13.95 18.13 -4.41
C ASP A 6 15.15 18.99 -3.95
N GLN A 7 14.90 20.07 -3.22
CA GLN A 7 15.95 20.88 -2.60
C GLN A 7 16.83 20.07 -1.64
N ALA A 8 16.23 19.18 -0.84
CA ALA A 8 16.99 18.34 0.07
C ALA A 8 17.84 17.30 -0.67
N LEU A 9 17.36 16.77 -1.80
CA LEU A 9 18.10 15.87 -2.67
C LEU A 9 19.26 16.60 -3.38
N GLU A 10 19.05 17.85 -3.79
CA GLU A 10 20.09 18.71 -4.36
C GLU A 10 21.20 18.97 -3.34
N LEU A 11 20.85 19.33 -2.09
CA LEU A 11 21.83 19.52 -1.01
C LEU A 11 22.59 18.22 -0.65
N ARG A 12 21.95 17.06 -0.83
CA ARG A 12 22.57 15.74 -0.64
C ARG A 12 23.52 15.37 -1.80
N GLY A 13 23.42 16.03 -2.95
CA GLY A 13 24.28 15.85 -4.12
C GLY A 13 24.07 14.54 -4.90
N HIS A 14 23.26 13.61 -4.39
CA HIS A 14 22.92 12.36 -5.07
C HIS A 14 21.48 11.93 -4.76
N ARG A 15 20.86 11.29 -5.76
CA ARG A 15 19.47 10.79 -5.69
C ARG A 15 19.39 9.29 -5.45
N ASP A 16 20.53 8.61 -5.42
CA ASP A 16 20.58 7.17 -5.18
C ASP A 16 20.46 6.86 -3.68
N PHE A 17 19.78 5.76 -3.39
CA PHE A 17 19.57 5.24 -2.04
C PHE A 17 19.82 3.75 -2.08
N ASP A 18 20.42 3.20 -1.02
CA ASP A 18 20.76 1.78 -0.94
C ASP A 18 19.49 0.92 -0.91
N ASP A 19 18.49 1.36 -0.13
CA ASP A 19 17.24 0.65 0.05
C ASP A 19 16.05 1.62 0.21
N ARG A 20 14.83 1.11 -0.03
CA ARG A 20 13.58 1.85 0.19
C ARG A 20 13.44 2.46 1.60
N PRO A 21 13.70 1.74 2.71
CA PRO A 21 13.65 2.33 4.06
C PRO A 21 14.60 3.52 4.23
N ALA A 22 15.78 3.51 3.61
CA ALA A 22 16.73 4.64 3.68
C ALA A 22 16.15 5.89 3.01
N TYR A 23 15.47 5.73 1.88
CA TYR A 23 14.72 6.80 1.23
C TYR A 23 13.57 7.32 2.10
N GLU A 24 12.78 6.41 2.69
CA GLU A 24 11.64 6.77 3.53
C GLU A 24 12.08 7.56 4.78
N GLU A 25 13.20 7.20 5.39
CA GLU A 25 13.76 7.92 6.54
C GLU A 25 14.26 9.31 6.15
N PHE A 26 14.93 9.44 5.00
CA PHE A 26 15.34 10.74 4.47
C PHE A 26 14.15 11.67 4.24
N VAL A 27 13.11 11.18 3.56
CA VAL A 27 11.89 11.96 3.30
C VAL A 27 11.21 12.34 4.61
N ARG A 28 11.12 11.40 5.56
CA ARG A 28 10.59 11.66 6.90
C ARG A 28 11.35 12.80 7.58
N GLY A 29 12.68 12.81 7.53
CA GLY A 29 13.51 13.88 8.08
C GLY A 29 13.19 15.26 7.48
N VAL A 30 13.06 15.35 6.15
CA VAL A 30 12.70 16.59 5.44
C VAL A 30 11.32 17.08 5.86
N VAL A 31 10.33 16.18 5.89
CA VAL A 31 8.96 16.48 6.31
C VAL A 31 8.93 16.95 7.76
N MET A 32 9.62 16.27 8.67
CA MET A 32 9.66 16.63 10.09
C MET A 32 10.30 18.00 10.32
N ARG A 33 11.37 18.35 9.58
CA ARG A 33 11.99 19.68 9.65
C ARG A 33 11.00 20.77 9.22
N ARG A 34 10.26 20.54 8.13
CA ARG A 34 9.25 21.48 7.63
C ARG A 34 8.06 21.59 8.58
N ASN A 35 7.57 20.46 9.09
CA ASN A 35 6.48 20.42 10.06
C ASN A 35 6.87 21.16 11.35
N ARG A 36 8.14 21.05 11.79
CA ARG A 36 8.63 21.81 12.96
C ARG A 36 8.58 23.32 12.74
N ARG A 37 8.93 23.80 11.54
CA ARG A 37 8.81 25.24 11.19
C ARG A 37 7.35 25.70 11.18
N ASN A 38 6.45 24.84 10.70
CA ASN A 38 5.03 25.16 10.60
C ASN A 38 4.23 24.83 11.87
N ALA A 39 4.89 24.33 12.93
CA ALA A 39 4.21 23.81 14.12
C ALA A 39 3.40 24.86 14.86
N ALA A 40 3.89 26.11 14.91
CA ALA A 40 3.19 27.21 15.59
C ALA A 40 1.86 27.56 14.89
N ALA A 41 1.88 27.68 13.55
CA ALA A 41 0.66 27.90 12.77
C ALA A 41 -0.30 26.71 12.88
N PHE A 42 0.26 25.49 12.81
CA PHE A 42 -0.52 24.25 12.94
C PHE A 42 -1.23 24.13 14.30
N GLN A 43 -0.60 24.56 15.41
CA GLN A 43 -1.23 24.51 16.73
C GLN A 43 -2.44 25.45 16.83
N VAL A 44 -2.38 26.62 16.20
CA VAL A 44 -3.51 27.56 16.13
C VAL A 44 -4.66 26.94 15.33
N GLU A 45 -4.36 26.41 14.15
CA GLU A 45 -5.34 25.76 13.27
C GLU A 45 -5.95 24.49 13.90
N ARG A 46 -5.15 23.72 14.64
CA ARG A 46 -5.57 22.47 15.28
C ARG A 46 -6.73 22.65 16.25
N THR A 47 -6.86 23.82 16.87
CA THR A 47 -7.98 24.12 17.79
C THR A 47 -9.33 24.13 17.06
N TYR A 48 -9.33 24.32 15.74
CA TYR A 48 -10.53 24.35 14.89
C TYR A 48 -10.74 23.06 14.11
N LEU A 49 -9.84 22.06 14.21
CA LEU A 49 -9.95 20.81 13.50
C LEU A 49 -10.82 19.81 14.30
N MET A 50 -11.72 19.12 13.60
CA MET A 50 -12.46 17.99 14.15
C MET A 50 -11.55 16.77 14.27
N ASP A 51 -11.91 15.85 15.16
CA ASP A 51 -11.20 14.59 15.30
C ASP A 51 -11.18 13.83 13.97
N LEU A 52 -10.05 13.13 13.75
CA LEU A 52 -9.91 12.27 12.57
C LEU A 52 -11.02 11.21 12.60
N PRO A 53 -11.71 10.98 11.47
CA PRO A 53 -12.68 9.90 11.39
C PRO A 53 -12.06 8.57 11.83
N GLU A 54 -12.82 7.75 12.55
CA GLU A 54 -12.35 6.44 13.06
C GLU A 54 -11.88 5.52 11.92
N HIS A 55 -12.41 5.71 10.72
CA HIS A 55 -11.97 5.03 9.52
C HIS A 55 -11.00 5.91 8.74
N ARG A 56 -9.77 5.41 8.55
CA ARG A 56 -8.85 5.98 7.55
C ARG A 56 -9.58 6.04 6.22
N THR A 57 -9.65 7.24 5.65
CA THR A 57 -10.15 7.52 4.29
C THR A 57 -9.65 6.44 3.34
N THR A 58 -10.57 5.81 2.61
CA THR A 58 -10.35 4.77 1.60
C THR A 58 -9.13 5.08 0.74
N ASP A 59 -7.97 4.55 1.14
CA ASP A 59 -6.68 4.76 0.49
C ASP A 59 -6.37 3.67 -0.54
N PHE A 60 -7.38 2.86 -0.86
CA PHE A 60 -7.28 1.76 -1.80
C PHE A 60 -8.06 2.01 -3.08
N VAL A 61 -7.52 1.48 -4.18
CA VAL A 61 -8.25 1.32 -5.45
C VAL A 61 -8.80 -0.10 -5.50
N GLU A 62 -10.09 -0.26 -5.78
CA GLU A 62 -10.66 -1.58 -6.05
C GLU A 62 -10.47 -1.95 -7.52
N ASP A 63 -9.94 -3.15 -7.75
CA ASP A 63 -9.79 -3.77 -9.07
C ASP A 63 -10.29 -5.22 -9.00
N GLU A 64 -10.62 -5.83 -10.14
CA GLU A 64 -11.08 -7.22 -10.20
C GLU A 64 -10.09 -8.09 -10.98
N GLY A 65 -9.52 -9.09 -10.30
CA GLY A 65 -8.59 -10.04 -10.88
C GLY A 65 -9.21 -11.42 -11.05
N ARG A 66 -9.24 -11.97 -12.26
CA ARG A 66 -9.56 -13.39 -12.47
C ARG A 66 -8.31 -14.24 -12.32
N VAL A 67 -8.36 -15.23 -11.44
CA VAL A 67 -7.27 -16.19 -11.28
C VAL A 67 -7.31 -17.21 -12.42
N THR A 68 -6.23 -17.25 -13.18
CA THR A 68 -6.03 -18.20 -14.28
C THR A 68 -5.78 -19.62 -13.75
N ARG A 69 -5.84 -20.62 -14.64
CA ARG A 69 -5.55 -22.02 -14.30
C ARG A 69 -4.13 -22.22 -13.77
N SER A 70 -3.18 -21.37 -14.17
CA SER A 70 -1.81 -21.36 -13.66
C SER A 70 -1.67 -20.77 -12.25
N GLY A 71 -2.77 -20.36 -11.61
CA GLY A 71 -2.71 -19.75 -10.27
C GLY A 71 -2.15 -18.34 -10.30
N THR A 72 -2.29 -17.61 -11.41
CA THR A 72 -1.82 -16.21 -11.53
C THR A 72 -2.97 -15.28 -11.90
N PHE A 73 -2.86 -14.02 -11.49
CA PHE A 73 -3.82 -12.97 -11.79
C PHE A 73 -3.09 -11.65 -12.06
N THR A 74 -3.66 -10.81 -12.93
CA THR A 74 -3.09 -9.51 -13.29
C THR A 74 -3.93 -8.41 -12.70
N VAL A 75 -3.27 -7.43 -12.07
CA VAL A 75 -3.90 -6.28 -11.43
C VAL A 75 -2.99 -5.07 -11.65
N ASP A 76 -3.53 -3.93 -12.07
CA ASP A 76 -2.74 -2.73 -12.37
C ASP A 76 -1.49 -3.03 -13.23
N ASN A 77 -1.69 -3.84 -14.29
CA ASN A 77 -0.65 -4.24 -15.23
C ASN A 77 0.57 -4.96 -14.60
N SER A 78 0.38 -5.56 -13.42
CA SER A 78 1.37 -6.34 -12.67
C SER A 78 0.83 -7.75 -12.44
N LEU A 79 1.70 -8.77 -12.63
CA LEU A 79 1.34 -10.18 -12.49
C LEU A 79 1.62 -10.66 -11.07
N TYR A 80 0.63 -11.30 -10.46
CA TYR A 80 0.71 -11.87 -9.12
C TYR A 80 0.38 -13.35 -9.13
N SER A 81 0.96 -14.09 -8.18
CA SER A 81 0.63 -15.48 -7.91
C SER A 81 -0.46 -15.56 -6.83
N ALA A 82 -1.48 -16.37 -7.07
CA ALA A 82 -2.54 -16.68 -6.12
C ALA A 82 -2.38 -18.13 -5.62
N PRO A 83 -2.80 -18.41 -4.37
CA PRO A 83 -2.96 -19.77 -3.89
C PRO A 83 -3.83 -20.61 -4.84
N SER A 84 -3.47 -21.88 -5.06
CA SER A 84 -4.19 -22.80 -5.97
C SER A 84 -5.68 -22.95 -5.65
N ARG A 85 -6.05 -22.76 -4.37
CA ARG A 85 -7.45 -22.75 -3.89
C ARG A 85 -8.30 -21.64 -4.51
N LEU A 86 -7.69 -20.62 -5.10
CA LEU A 86 -8.37 -19.49 -5.73
C LEU A 86 -8.46 -19.63 -7.26
N ILE A 87 -7.95 -20.73 -7.86
CA ILE A 87 -7.98 -20.95 -9.31
C ILE A 87 -9.44 -20.95 -9.81
N GLY A 88 -9.71 -20.16 -10.84
CA GLY A 88 -11.03 -20.06 -11.46
C GLY A 88 -11.98 -19.06 -10.78
N HIS A 89 -11.61 -18.51 -9.62
CA HIS A 89 -12.40 -17.49 -8.94
C HIS A 89 -12.07 -16.07 -9.42
N ARG A 90 -13.05 -15.17 -9.29
CA ARG A 90 -12.87 -13.72 -9.42
C ARG A 90 -12.59 -13.13 -8.04
N LEU A 91 -11.49 -12.41 -7.90
CA LEU A 91 -11.08 -11.78 -6.66
C LEU A 91 -11.34 -10.27 -6.76
N LYS A 92 -11.91 -9.69 -5.70
CA LYS A 92 -11.91 -8.24 -5.51
C LYS A 92 -10.59 -7.85 -4.87
N VAL A 93 -9.78 -7.06 -5.54
CA VAL A 93 -8.45 -6.69 -5.10
C VAL A 93 -8.48 -5.23 -4.65
N ARG A 94 -8.07 -4.98 -3.40
CA ARG A 94 -7.84 -3.63 -2.87
C ARG A 94 -6.36 -3.32 -2.98
N LEU A 95 -6.01 -2.39 -3.84
CA LEU A 95 -4.64 -1.96 -4.06
C LEU A 95 -4.33 -0.77 -3.16
N TYR A 96 -3.41 -0.97 -2.23
CA TYR A 96 -2.82 0.10 -1.44
C TYR A 96 -1.53 0.61 -2.09
N SER A 97 -0.91 1.59 -1.47
CA SER A 97 0.37 2.15 -1.93
C SER A 97 1.53 1.15 -1.86
N ASP A 98 1.49 0.21 -0.92
CA ASP A 98 2.58 -0.70 -0.54
C ASP A 98 2.21 -2.19 -0.64
N ARG A 99 0.92 -2.52 -0.52
CA ARG A 99 0.39 -3.89 -0.57
C ARG A 99 -0.87 -3.98 -1.42
N LEU A 100 -1.32 -5.21 -1.66
CA LEU A 100 -2.62 -5.50 -2.20
C LEU A 100 -3.30 -6.60 -1.38
N ASP A 101 -4.60 -6.44 -1.17
CA ASP A 101 -5.44 -7.35 -0.42
C ASP A 101 -6.50 -7.95 -1.35
N CYS A 102 -6.56 -9.26 -1.47
CA CYS A 102 -7.55 -9.98 -2.29
C CYS A 102 -8.70 -10.49 -1.42
N TYR A 103 -9.92 -10.21 -1.85
CA TYR A 103 -11.15 -10.61 -1.21
C TYR A 103 -11.94 -11.55 -2.12
N LEU A 104 -12.52 -12.59 -1.52
CA LEU A 104 -13.51 -13.48 -2.15
C LEU A 104 -14.77 -13.47 -1.29
N SER A 105 -15.91 -13.09 -1.86
CA SER A 105 -17.19 -13.01 -1.15
C SER A 105 -17.15 -12.21 0.16
N GLY A 106 -16.32 -11.15 0.20
CA GLY A 106 -16.16 -10.29 1.38
C GLY A 106 -15.13 -10.77 2.41
N ALA A 107 -14.52 -11.95 2.24
CA ALA A 107 -13.45 -12.45 3.10
C ALA A 107 -12.07 -12.18 2.50
N LEU A 108 -11.12 -11.70 3.30
CA LEU A 108 -9.72 -11.56 2.89
C LEU A 108 -9.09 -12.94 2.71
N VAL A 109 -8.73 -13.28 1.47
CA VAL A 109 -8.16 -14.59 1.12
C VAL A 109 -6.66 -14.58 0.86
N HIS A 110 -6.11 -13.42 0.49
CA HIS A 110 -4.69 -13.27 0.19
C HIS A 110 -4.25 -11.82 0.37
N SER A 111 -3.00 -11.61 0.78
CA SER A 111 -2.37 -10.29 0.84
C SER A 111 -0.92 -10.45 0.39
N THR A 112 -0.44 -9.53 -0.45
CA THR A 112 0.95 -9.53 -0.91
C THR A 112 1.47 -8.10 -1.09
N ALA A 113 2.80 -7.94 -1.11
CA ALA A 113 3.42 -6.65 -1.38
C ALA A 113 3.11 -6.21 -2.81
N ARG A 114 2.79 -4.91 -2.99
CA ARG A 114 2.50 -4.37 -4.32
C ARG A 114 3.81 -4.28 -5.10
N VAL A 115 3.86 -5.03 -6.19
CA VAL A 115 4.96 -4.94 -7.15
C VAL A 115 4.78 -3.65 -7.93
N ARG A 116 5.81 -2.80 -7.91
CA ARG A 116 5.87 -1.61 -8.77
C ARG A 116 6.75 -1.91 -9.94
N ARG A 117 6.24 -1.65 -11.14
CA ARG A 117 7.06 -1.66 -12.34
C ARG A 117 8.04 -0.49 -12.27
N THR A 118 9.32 -0.77 -12.19
CA THR A 118 10.34 0.25 -12.44
C THR A 118 10.34 0.55 -13.95
N SER A 119 10.58 1.80 -14.33
CA SER A 119 10.65 2.20 -15.75
C SER A 119 11.81 1.53 -16.51
N ALA A 120 12.75 0.92 -15.78
CA ALA A 120 13.85 0.14 -16.31
C ALA A 120 13.45 -1.33 -16.47
N GLY A 121 12.76 -1.64 -17.58
CA GLY A 121 12.65 -3.01 -18.08
C GLY A 121 11.27 -3.66 -17.89
N ARG A 122 10.80 -4.28 -18.97
CA ARG A 122 9.69 -5.23 -18.95
C ARG A 122 10.15 -6.48 -18.19
N GLY A 123 9.99 -6.50 -16.87
CA GLY A 123 10.32 -7.65 -16.03
C GLY A 123 9.11 -8.07 -15.23
N CYS A 124 8.65 -9.30 -15.44
CA CYS A 124 7.83 -10.02 -14.46
C CYS A 124 8.62 -10.10 -13.16
N ALA A 125 8.36 -9.22 -12.20
CA ALA A 125 8.76 -9.46 -10.83
C ALA A 125 7.75 -10.46 -10.27
N ILE A 126 8.13 -11.74 -10.21
CA ILE A 126 7.46 -12.74 -9.39
C ILE A 126 7.90 -12.41 -7.96
N PRO A 127 7.05 -11.83 -7.09
CA PRO A 127 7.44 -11.64 -5.71
C PRO A 127 7.55 -13.03 -5.07
N ASP A 128 8.78 -13.51 -4.91
CA ASP A 128 9.07 -14.71 -4.14
C ASP A 128 8.92 -14.34 -2.66
N SER A 129 7.69 -14.50 -2.15
CA SER A 129 7.37 -14.31 -0.74
C SER A 129 6.28 -15.29 -0.31
N GLN A 130 6.50 -16.58 -0.55
CA GLN A 130 6.07 -17.56 0.43
C GLN A 130 6.90 -17.31 1.70
N LEU A 131 6.35 -16.55 2.65
CA LEU A 131 6.48 -16.73 4.11
C LEU A 131 5.95 -15.49 4.84
N LYS A 132 4.70 -15.57 5.32
CA LYS A 132 4.31 -15.27 6.73
C LYS A 132 2.82 -15.62 6.98
N LEU A 133 2.63 -16.88 7.34
CA LEU A 133 1.74 -17.43 8.39
C LEU A 133 0.33 -16.81 8.60
N PRO A 134 -0.76 -17.49 8.20
CA PRO A 134 -2.14 -17.10 8.46
C PRO A 134 -2.73 -17.72 9.75
N HIS A 135 -2.10 -17.56 10.93
CA HIS A 135 -2.67 -18.11 12.19
C HIS A 135 -3.01 -17.08 13.28
N LEU A 136 -2.79 -15.78 13.08
CA LEU A 136 -3.01 -14.77 14.12
C LEU A 136 -4.23 -13.84 13.95
N TRP A 137 -5.08 -14.04 12.93
CA TRP A 137 -6.22 -13.14 12.68
C TRP A 137 -7.60 -13.80 12.85
N SER A 138 -7.65 -15.03 13.38
CA SER A 138 -8.90 -15.60 13.89
C SER A 138 -9.20 -15.06 15.28
N ARG A 139 -9.65 -13.81 15.37
CA ARG A 139 -10.55 -13.24 16.40
C ARG A 139 -10.50 -11.73 16.25
N LYS A 140 -11.68 -11.12 16.15
CA LYS A 140 -11.96 -9.69 15.90
C LYS A 140 -11.87 -9.33 14.42
N PHE A 141 -12.96 -9.53 13.67
CA PHE A 141 -13.73 -8.43 13.11
C PHE A 141 -15.17 -8.90 12.87
N PRO A 142 -16.19 -8.11 13.27
CA PRO A 142 -17.60 -8.46 13.14
C PRO A 142 -18.06 -8.34 11.68
N HIS A 143 -19.03 -9.18 11.31
CA HIS A 143 -19.66 -9.23 9.99
C HIS A 143 -20.23 -7.87 9.57
N PRO A 144 -20.10 -7.45 8.29
CA PRO A 144 -20.84 -6.30 7.80
C PRO A 144 -22.33 -6.65 7.71
N VAL A 145 -23.14 -5.87 8.41
CA VAL A 145 -24.60 -5.81 8.30
C VAL A 145 -24.96 -5.49 6.85
N GLN A 146 -25.72 -6.38 6.21
CA GLN A 146 -26.48 -6.05 5.00
C GLN A 146 -27.49 -4.95 5.33
N GLN A 147 -27.45 -3.84 4.59
CA GLN A 147 -28.56 -2.89 4.54
C GLN A 147 -29.53 -3.34 3.44
N ASP A 148 -30.80 -3.48 3.83
CA ASP A 148 -31.98 -3.59 2.95
C ASP A 148 -32.26 -2.28 2.20
#